data_AF-A0A9W8AS66-F1
#
_entry.id   AF-A0A9W8AS66-F1
#
_cell.length_a   1.000
_cell.length_b   1.000
_cell.length_c   1.000
_cell.angle_alpha   90.00
_cell.angle_beta   90.00
_cell.angle_gamma   90.00
#
_symmetry.space_group_name_H-M   'P 1'
#
loop_
_entity.id
_entity.type
_entity.pdbx_description
1 polymer ?
#
loop_
_entity_poly.entity_id
_entity_poly.type
_entity_poly.pdbx_seq_one_letter_code
_entity_poly.pdbx_strand_id
1 'polypeptide(L)'
;MDSTQKATWEELRRRARTLQNSLDQCLNKINRLITSTLDNSTTVPGNDVALEKSEVELDHLLDELEQVVMDMSRRHEDRRDIANSTASSTSTLHTLQRQREIANDYRKQVDQVKQRLGGGRARRALLAGGGTRRGSEERDGTHSLLRERGHLDQSHQLIDMTLDQAYAVRQDLDEQRSMLVRSLNVLGHVTQRIPGMNYILRKIGYRRSRDQLILATVVAVCLFILVWYKLG
;
A
#
# COMPACT_ATOMS: atom_id res chain seq x y z
N MET A 1 -2.31 -16.42 31.12
CA MET A 1 -3.20 -16.08 29.99
C MET A 1 -2.50 -15.19 28.96
N ASP A 2 -1.67 -14.22 29.36
CA ASP A 2 -0.91 -13.35 28.44
C ASP A 2 0.18 -14.07 27.62
N SER A 3 0.80 -15.14 28.16
CA SER A 3 1.83 -15.94 27.47
C SER A 3 1.29 -16.82 26.34
N THR A 4 0.15 -17.47 26.52
CA THR A 4 -0.52 -18.26 25.47
C THR A 4 -1.09 -17.38 24.35
N GLN A 5 -1.53 -16.16 24.68
CA GLN A 5 -1.96 -15.17 23.68
C GLN A 5 -0.80 -14.57 22.88
N LYS A 6 0.37 -14.34 23.49
CA LYS A 6 1.58 -13.94 22.76
C LYS A 6 2.05 -15.03 21.79
N ALA A 7 2.02 -16.30 22.23
CA ALA A 7 2.36 -17.44 21.38
C ALA A 7 1.43 -17.58 20.16
N THR A 8 0.12 -17.36 20.33
CA THR A 8 -0.84 -17.41 19.20
C THR A 8 -0.72 -16.24 18.23
N TRP A 9 -0.32 -15.06 18.70
CA TRP A 9 -0.02 -13.91 17.84
C TRP A 9 1.27 -14.12 17.03
N GLU A 10 2.31 -14.69 17.67
CA GLU A 10 3.56 -15.04 17.00
C GLU A 10 3.36 -16.12 15.94
N GLU A 11 2.47 -17.09 16.19
CA GLU A 11 2.11 -18.13 15.23
C GLU A 11 1.39 -17.56 13.99
N LEU A 12 0.40 -16.68 14.17
CA LEU A 12 -0.26 -15.99 13.04
C LEU A 12 0.74 -15.16 12.22
N ARG A 13 1.68 -14.50 12.91
CA ARG A 13 2.72 -13.72 12.24
C ARG A 13 3.69 -14.61 11.46
N ARG A 14 4.01 -15.79 11.98
CA ARG A 14 4.83 -16.78 11.28
C ARG A 14 4.11 -17.30 10.03
N ARG A 15 2.82 -17.62 10.15
CA ARG A 15 1.97 -18.03 9.02
C ARG A 15 1.86 -16.95 7.95
N ALA A 16 1.68 -15.69 8.33
CA ALA A 16 1.68 -14.58 7.38
C ALA A 16 3.01 -14.46 6.63
N ARG A 17 4.17 -14.61 7.31
CA ARG A 17 5.49 -14.57 6.66
C ARG A 17 5.70 -15.74 5.69
N THR A 18 5.23 -16.94 6.04
CA THR A 18 5.33 -18.09 5.14
C THR A 18 4.48 -17.90 3.89
N LEU A 19 3.27 -17.34 4.04
CA LEU A 19 2.39 -17.00 2.92
C LEU A 19 2.97 -15.91 2.03
N GLN A 20 3.58 -14.87 2.63
CA GLN A 20 4.31 -13.84 1.88
C GLN A 20 5.45 -14.44 1.05
N ASN A 21 6.26 -15.32 1.66
CA ASN A 21 7.35 -15.97 0.95
C ASN A 21 6.86 -16.86 -0.20
N SER A 22 5.74 -17.57 -0.05
CA SER A 22 5.16 -18.34 -1.15
C SER A 22 4.61 -17.45 -2.25
N LEU A 23 3.99 -16.32 -1.89
CA LEU A 23 3.45 -15.36 -2.85
C LEU A 23 4.58 -14.68 -3.64
N ASP A 24 5.69 -14.30 -2.99
CA ASP A 24 6.91 -13.82 -3.67
C ASP A 24 7.48 -14.86 -4.64
N GLN A 25 7.50 -16.14 -4.24
CA GLN A 25 7.96 -17.21 -5.13
C GLN A 25 7.03 -17.38 -6.34
N CYS A 26 5.72 -17.31 -6.14
CA CYS A 26 4.73 -17.39 -7.23
C CYS A 26 4.85 -16.19 -8.18
N LEU A 27 4.93 -14.96 -7.66
CA LEU A 27 5.14 -13.75 -8.45
C LEU A 27 6.42 -13.84 -9.29
N ASN A 28 7.50 -14.35 -8.72
CA ASN A 28 8.76 -14.55 -9.46
C ASN A 28 8.62 -15.60 -10.57
N LYS A 29 7.89 -16.70 -10.34
CA LYS A 29 7.58 -17.69 -11.37
C LYS A 29 6.77 -17.05 -12.50
N ILE A 30 5.71 -16.31 -12.17
CA ILE A 30 4.86 -15.63 -13.15
C ILE A 30 5.67 -14.61 -13.95
N ASN A 31 6.47 -13.76 -13.31
CA ASN A 31 7.30 -12.79 -14.02
C ASN A 31 8.28 -13.47 -15.00
N ARG A 32 8.88 -14.61 -14.63
CA ARG A 32 9.72 -15.40 -15.54
C ARG A 32 8.92 -15.98 -16.72
N LEU A 33 7.70 -16.44 -16.46
CA LEU A 33 6.80 -16.94 -17.50
C LEU A 33 6.35 -15.80 -18.43
N ILE A 34 6.06 -14.61 -17.92
CA ILE A 34 5.75 -13.42 -18.72
C ILE A 34 6.94 -13.03 -19.60
N THR A 35 8.17 -12.95 -19.05
CA THR A 35 9.35 -12.57 -19.84
C THR A 35 9.64 -13.59 -20.94
N SER A 36 9.62 -14.88 -20.58
CA SER A 36 9.85 -15.97 -21.56
C SER A 36 8.76 -16.05 -22.63
N THR A 37 7.51 -15.67 -22.33
CA THR A 37 6.43 -15.61 -23.33
C THR A 37 6.44 -14.33 -24.17
N LEU A 38 7.00 -13.23 -23.67
CA LEU A 38 7.22 -12.02 -24.47
C LEU A 38 8.39 -12.16 -25.44
N ASP A 39 9.48 -12.80 -25.00
CA ASP A 39 10.74 -12.89 -25.77
C ASP A 39 10.66 -13.99 -26.84
N ASN A 40 9.97 -15.11 -26.59
CA ASN A 40 9.72 -16.12 -27.60
C ASN A 40 8.42 -15.80 -28.37
N SER A 41 8.56 -15.18 -29.54
CA SER A 41 7.48 -14.95 -30.52
C SER A 41 6.75 -16.22 -31.00
N THR A 42 7.19 -17.41 -30.58
CA THR A 42 6.55 -18.68 -30.89
C THR A 42 5.56 -19.03 -29.78
N THR A 43 4.27 -18.89 -30.09
CA THR A 43 3.15 -19.27 -29.23
C THR A 43 3.23 -20.76 -28.86
N VAL A 44 3.77 -21.08 -27.69
CA VAL A 44 3.66 -22.43 -27.12
C VAL A 44 2.38 -22.45 -26.28
N PRO A 45 1.29 -23.11 -26.74
CA PRO A 45 0.01 -23.15 -26.03
C PRO A 45 0.09 -23.72 -24.60
N GLY A 46 1.16 -24.46 -24.28
CA GLY A 46 1.43 -24.96 -22.93
C GLY A 46 1.78 -23.87 -21.90
N ASN A 47 2.35 -22.74 -22.32
CA ASN A 47 2.74 -21.66 -21.39
C ASN A 47 1.53 -20.85 -20.91
N ASP A 48 0.46 -20.74 -21.70
CA ASP A 48 -0.75 -20.02 -21.31
C ASP A 48 -1.53 -20.76 -20.22
N VAL A 49 -1.63 -22.08 -20.31
CA VAL A 49 -2.27 -22.92 -19.28
C VAL A 49 -1.44 -22.92 -17.98
N ALA A 50 -0.11 -22.89 -18.08
CA ALA A 50 0.76 -22.78 -16.92
C ALA A 50 0.64 -21.40 -16.23
N LEU A 51 0.53 -20.32 -17.02
CA LEU A 51 0.28 -18.96 -16.52
C LEU A 51 -1.06 -18.87 -15.80
N GLU A 52 -2.14 -19.40 -16.39
CA GLU A 52 -3.48 -19.39 -15.81
C GLU A 52 -3.53 -20.17 -14.49
N LYS A 53 -2.91 -21.36 -14.43
CA LYS A 53 -2.79 -22.12 -13.18
C LYS A 53 -2.04 -21.35 -12.10
N SER A 54 -0.93 -20.70 -12.46
CA SER A 54 -0.18 -19.88 -11.50
C SER A 54 -0.92 -18.61 -11.07
N GLU A 55 -1.75 -18.05 -11.93
CA GLU A 55 -2.62 -16.90 -11.61
C GLU A 55 -3.68 -17.29 -10.57
N VAL A 56 -4.33 -18.45 -10.74
CA VAL A 56 -5.29 -18.98 -9.76
C VAL A 56 -4.60 -19.32 -8.42
N GLU A 57 -3.39 -19.88 -8.45
CA GLU A 57 -2.61 -20.14 -7.24
C GLU A 57 -2.24 -18.83 -6.52
N LEU A 58 -1.89 -17.78 -7.27
CA LEU A 58 -1.58 -16.46 -6.73
C LEU A 58 -2.80 -15.84 -6.04
N ASP A 59 -3.98 -15.93 -6.65
CA ASP A 59 -5.24 -15.43 -6.08
C ASP A 59 -5.60 -16.15 -4.79
N HIS A 60 -5.53 -17.48 -4.78
CA HIS A 60 -5.78 -18.27 -3.56
C HIS A 60 -4.81 -17.91 -2.43
N LEU A 61 -3.53 -17.70 -2.72
CA LEU A 61 -2.55 -17.29 -1.71
C LEU A 61 -2.80 -15.88 -1.19
N LEU A 62 -3.29 -14.97 -2.03
CA LEU A 62 -3.68 -13.61 -1.62
C LEU A 62 -4.90 -13.66 -0.69
N ASP A 63 -5.93 -14.42 -1.06
CA ASP A 63 -7.13 -14.61 -0.23
C ASP A 63 -6.78 -15.20 1.15
N GLU A 64 -5.88 -16.19 1.19
CA GLU A 64 -5.43 -16.78 2.45
C GLU A 64 -4.65 -15.76 3.31
N LEU A 65 -3.82 -14.91 2.69
CA LEU A 65 -3.12 -13.83 3.40
C LEU A 65 -4.09 -12.79 3.96
N GLU A 66 -5.09 -12.38 3.19
CA GLU A 66 -6.14 -11.45 3.63
C GLU A 66 -6.94 -12.03 4.80
N GLN A 67 -7.31 -13.31 4.72
CA GLN A 67 -8.00 -14.01 5.81
C GLN A 67 -7.16 -14.03 7.09
N VAL A 68 -5.86 -14.30 6.99
CA VAL A 68 -4.93 -14.27 8.13
C VAL A 68 -4.81 -12.85 8.71
N VAL A 69 -4.84 -11.81 7.89
CA VAL A 69 -4.86 -10.40 8.33
C VAL A 69 -6.19 -10.04 9.01
N MET A 70 -7.32 -10.54 8.51
CA MET A 70 -8.63 -10.37 9.16
C MET A 70 -8.68 -11.07 10.52
N ASP A 71 -8.12 -12.28 10.63
CA ASP A 71 -8.02 -13.01 11.90
C ASP A 71 -7.10 -12.29 12.90
N MET A 72 -5.98 -11.72 12.43
CA MET A 72 -5.13 -10.85 13.26
C MET A 72 -5.91 -9.61 13.73
N SER A 73 -6.71 -8.99 12.85
CA SER A 73 -7.56 -7.85 13.18
C SER A 73 -8.60 -8.16 14.26
N ARG A 74 -9.35 -9.25 14.07
CA ARG A 74 -10.42 -9.68 14.98
C ARG A 74 -9.90 -9.94 16.39
N ARG A 75 -8.79 -10.68 16.49
CA ARG A 75 -8.17 -11.00 17.79
C ARG A 75 -7.54 -9.78 18.46
N HIS A 76 -7.12 -8.77 17.69
CA HIS A 76 -6.63 -7.52 18.26
C HIS A 76 -7.78 -6.72 18.88
N GLU A 77 -8.94 -6.65 18.21
CA GLU A 77 -10.14 -6.01 18.75
C GLU A 77 -10.65 -6.73 20.00
N ASP A 78 -10.74 -8.07 19.98
CA ASP A 78 -11.11 -8.86 21.16
C ASP A 78 -10.16 -8.60 22.34
N ARG A 79 -8.86 -8.40 22.09
CA ARG A 79 -7.89 -8.05 23.13
C ARG A 79 -8.08 -6.63 23.65
N ARG A 80 -8.45 -5.68 22.80
CA ARG A 80 -8.74 -4.29 23.19
C ARG A 80 -9.93 -4.23 24.15
N ASP A 81 -10.96 -5.05 23.91
CA ASP A 81 -12.16 -5.10 24.74
C ASP A 81 -11.89 -5.73 26.12
N ILE A 82 -11.00 -6.72 26.20
CA ILE A 82 -10.64 -7.41 27.45
C ILE A 82 -9.59 -6.62 28.25
N ALA A 83 -8.63 -5.99 27.58
CA ALA A 83 -7.53 -5.26 28.19
C ALA A 83 -7.78 -3.76 28.12
N ASN A 84 -8.40 -3.21 29.16
CA ASN A 84 -8.53 -1.77 29.43
C ASN A 84 -7.17 -1.06 29.67
N SER A 85 -6.06 -1.68 29.24
CA SER A 85 -4.67 -1.23 29.42
C SER A 85 -4.08 -0.75 28.09
N THR A 86 -3.86 0.56 28.01
CA THR A 86 -3.48 1.30 26.80
C THR A 86 -2.02 1.14 26.37
N ALA A 87 -1.16 0.54 27.20
CA ALA A 87 0.30 0.53 26.97
C ALA A 87 0.82 -0.63 26.09
N SER A 88 0.26 -1.84 26.20
CA SER A 88 0.64 -3.01 25.36
C SER A 88 -0.03 -3.00 23.98
N SER A 89 -1.00 -2.10 23.79
CA SER A 89 -1.84 -2.03 22.59
C SER A 89 -1.16 -1.29 21.43
N THR A 90 -0.26 -0.34 21.69
CA THR A 90 0.33 0.52 20.64
C THR A 90 1.31 -0.22 19.73
N SER A 91 2.19 -1.09 20.26
CA SER A 91 3.16 -1.85 19.46
C SER A 91 2.50 -2.91 18.57
N THR A 92 1.41 -3.49 19.08
CA THR A 92 0.62 -4.50 18.38
C THR A 92 -0.29 -3.85 17.32
N LEU A 93 -0.83 -2.66 17.59
CA LEU A 93 -1.52 -1.83 16.59
C LEU A 93 -0.59 -1.47 15.42
N HIS A 94 0.61 -0.99 15.70
CA HIS A 94 1.56 -0.64 14.64
C HIS A 94 1.99 -1.88 13.82
N THR A 95 2.10 -3.04 14.46
CA THR A 95 2.38 -4.30 13.76
C THR A 95 1.23 -4.71 12.85
N LEU A 96 -0.01 -4.56 13.30
CA LEU A 96 -1.22 -4.89 12.55
C LEU A 96 -1.40 -3.95 11.35
N GLN A 97 -1.23 -2.65 11.58
CA GLN A 97 -1.26 -1.64 10.53
C GLN A 97 -0.24 -1.98 9.43
N ARG A 98 0.98 -2.32 9.82
CA ARG A 98 2.01 -2.76 8.87
C ARG A 98 1.61 -4.02 8.09
N GLN A 99 0.95 -5.01 8.72
CA GLN A 99 0.49 -6.21 8.01
C GLN A 99 -0.62 -5.89 6.99
N ARG A 100 -1.51 -4.94 7.31
CA ARG A 100 -2.52 -4.44 6.35
C ARG A 100 -1.87 -3.70 5.18
N GLU A 101 -0.90 -2.84 5.45
CA GLU A 101 -0.13 -2.15 4.40
C GLU A 101 0.55 -3.16 3.47
N ILE A 102 1.22 -4.17 4.03
CA ILE A 102 1.87 -5.21 3.22
C ILE A 102 0.86 -6.02 2.39
N ALA A 103 -0.28 -6.40 2.97
CA ALA A 103 -1.33 -7.12 2.22
C ALA A 103 -1.87 -6.27 1.05
N ASN A 104 -2.13 -4.99 1.29
CA ASN A 104 -2.56 -4.05 0.24
C ASN A 104 -1.51 -3.87 -0.86
N ASP A 105 -0.23 -3.84 -0.51
CA ASP A 105 0.86 -3.76 -1.49
C ASP A 105 0.95 -5.04 -2.33
N TYR A 106 0.71 -6.21 -1.74
CA TYR A 106 0.61 -7.47 -2.49
C TYR A 106 -0.59 -7.50 -3.43
N ARG A 107 -1.77 -7.07 -2.97
CA ARG A 107 -2.96 -6.93 -3.84
C ARG A 107 -2.66 -6.07 -5.07
N LYS A 108 -2.04 -4.90 -4.88
CA LYS A 108 -1.63 -4.03 -6.00
C LYS A 108 -0.64 -4.72 -6.94
N GLN A 109 0.31 -5.49 -6.41
CA GLN A 109 1.27 -6.22 -7.25
C GLN A 109 0.59 -7.32 -8.06
N VAL A 110 -0.36 -8.05 -7.47
CA VAL A 110 -1.18 -9.04 -8.18
C VAL A 110 -1.96 -8.36 -9.31
N ASP A 111 -2.66 -7.26 -9.04
CA ASP A 111 -3.41 -6.51 -10.05
C ASP A 111 -2.51 -6.01 -11.20
N GLN A 112 -1.32 -5.48 -10.88
CA GLN A 112 -0.35 -5.06 -11.90
C GLN A 112 0.13 -6.24 -12.75
N VAL A 113 0.37 -7.39 -12.14
CA VAL A 113 0.77 -8.61 -12.86
C VAL A 113 -0.37 -9.07 -13.78
N LYS A 114 -1.61 -9.10 -13.30
CA LYS A 114 -2.79 -9.42 -14.11
C LYS A 114 -2.97 -8.48 -15.29
N GLN A 115 -2.79 -7.17 -15.09
CA GLN A 115 -2.83 -6.19 -16.19
C GLN A 115 -1.75 -6.46 -17.24
N ARG A 116 -0.53 -6.84 -16.81
CA ARG A 116 0.55 -7.23 -17.73
C ARG A 116 0.23 -8.51 -18.50
N LEU A 117 -0.35 -9.52 -17.85
CA LEU A 117 -0.82 -10.75 -18.51
C LEU A 117 -1.93 -10.44 -19.51
N GLY A 118 -2.94 -9.67 -19.11
CA GLY A 118 -4.06 -9.26 -19.96
C GLY A 118 -3.60 -8.48 -21.18
N GLY A 119 -2.71 -7.50 -21.00
CA GLY A 119 -2.10 -6.76 -22.11
C GLY A 119 -1.27 -7.64 -23.04
N GLY A 120 -0.50 -8.59 -22.49
CA GLY A 120 0.25 -9.58 -23.27
C GLY A 120 -0.66 -10.53 -24.05
N ARG A 121 -1.78 -10.96 -23.48
CA ARG A 121 -2.78 -11.82 -24.13
C ARG A 121 -3.52 -11.05 -25.23
N ALA A 122 -3.94 -9.81 -24.97
CA ALA A 122 -4.58 -8.94 -25.97
C ALA A 122 -3.64 -8.65 -27.15
N ARG A 123 -2.38 -8.31 -26.88
CA ARG A 123 -1.36 -8.11 -27.93
C ARG A 123 -1.16 -9.37 -28.78
N ARG A 124 -1.16 -10.56 -28.16
CA ARG A 124 -1.08 -11.83 -28.87
C ARG A 124 -2.34 -12.15 -29.67
N ALA A 125 -3.53 -11.87 -29.15
CA ALA A 125 -4.78 -12.04 -29.88
C ALA A 125 -4.85 -11.15 -31.14
N LEU A 126 -4.35 -9.92 -31.05
CA LEU A 126 -4.24 -8.99 -32.18
C LEU A 126 -3.22 -9.49 -33.23
N LEU A 127 -2.04 -9.96 -32.80
CA LEU A 127 -1.02 -10.51 -33.70
C LEU A 127 -1.46 -11.83 -34.37
N ALA A 128 -2.15 -12.70 -33.63
CA ALA A 128 -2.73 -13.93 -34.16
C ALA A 128 -3.86 -13.64 -35.17
N GLY A 129 -4.57 -12.52 -35.04
CA GLY A 129 -5.57 -12.07 -36.00
C GLY A 129 -4.99 -11.50 -37.31
N GLY A 130 -3.74 -11.03 -37.29
CA GLY A 130 -3.06 -10.48 -38.48
C GLY A 130 -2.39 -11.54 -39.37
N GLY A 131 -2.04 -12.70 -38.82
CA GLY A 131 -1.24 -13.72 -39.51
C GLY A 131 -1.97 -14.62 -40.51
N THR A 132 -3.31 -14.67 -40.48
CA THR A 132 -4.10 -15.55 -41.37
C THR A 132 -4.60 -14.87 -42.64
N ARG A 133 -4.28 -13.59 -42.88
CA ARG A 133 -4.75 -12.81 -44.03
C ARG A 133 -3.83 -12.92 -45.25
N ARG A 134 -3.55 -14.13 -45.71
CA ARG A 134 -2.88 -14.32 -47.01
C ARG A 134 -3.39 -15.57 -47.73
N GLY A 135 -4.68 -15.57 -48.08
CA GLY A 135 -5.22 -16.50 -49.07
C GLY A 135 -6.63 -16.99 -48.76
N SER A 136 -7.65 -16.19 -49.07
CA SER A 136 -8.95 -16.65 -49.62
C SER A 136 -9.91 -15.47 -49.70
N GLU A 137 -9.83 -14.76 -50.81
CA GLU A 137 -10.79 -13.74 -51.19
C GLU A 137 -12.18 -14.39 -51.40
N GLU A 138 -13.24 -13.63 -51.11
CA GLU A 138 -14.67 -13.87 -51.37
C GLU A 138 -15.56 -14.66 -50.38
N ARG A 139 -15.03 -15.41 -49.40
CA ARG A 139 -15.88 -15.95 -48.29
C ARG A 139 -15.67 -15.26 -46.93
N ASP A 140 -14.71 -14.36 -46.84
CA ASP A 140 -14.12 -13.85 -45.59
C ASP A 140 -14.87 -12.65 -44.97
N GLY A 141 -15.74 -11.95 -45.71
CA GLY A 141 -16.41 -10.73 -45.20
C GLY A 141 -17.37 -11.01 -44.03
N THR A 142 -18.22 -12.03 -44.14
CA THR A 142 -19.14 -12.40 -43.06
C THR A 142 -18.41 -13.00 -41.86
N HIS A 143 -17.34 -13.76 -42.10
CA HIS A 143 -16.53 -14.35 -41.04
C HIS A 143 -15.68 -13.29 -40.32
N SER A 144 -15.17 -12.27 -41.03
CA SER A 144 -14.49 -11.14 -40.41
C SER A 144 -15.45 -10.27 -39.61
N LEU A 145 -16.67 -10.05 -40.08
CA LEU A 145 -17.70 -9.30 -39.37
C LEU A 145 -18.19 -10.04 -38.10
N LEU A 146 -18.32 -11.37 -38.15
CA LEU A 146 -18.63 -12.18 -36.97
C LEU A 146 -17.50 -12.15 -35.94
N ARG A 147 -16.24 -12.19 -36.41
CA ARG A 147 -15.06 -12.05 -35.54
C ARG A 147 -14.96 -10.64 -34.94
N GLU A 148 -15.26 -9.61 -35.71
CA GLU A 148 -15.33 -8.22 -35.24
C GLU A 148 -16.41 -8.06 -34.18
N ARG A 149 -17.59 -8.67 -34.39
CA ARG A 149 -18.66 -8.68 -33.40
C ARG A 149 -18.25 -9.37 -32.10
N GLY A 150 -17.52 -10.47 -32.17
CA GLY A 150 -16.95 -11.13 -30.98
C GLY A 150 -15.90 -10.27 -30.27
N HIS A 151 -15.09 -9.52 -31.01
CA HIS A 151 -14.17 -8.53 -30.44
C HIS A 151 -14.90 -7.35 -29.79
N LEU A 152 -16.03 -6.92 -30.36
CA LEU A 152 -16.86 -5.83 -29.85
C LEU A 152 -17.56 -6.23 -28.56
N ASP A 153 -18.08 -7.47 -28.48
CA ASP A 153 -18.63 -8.04 -27.25
C ASP A 153 -17.57 -8.17 -26.16
N GLN A 154 -16.37 -8.65 -26.51
CA GLN A 154 -15.26 -8.76 -25.57
C GLN A 154 -14.79 -7.37 -25.10
N SER A 155 -14.78 -6.38 -25.99
CA SER A 155 -14.48 -4.99 -25.62
C SER A 155 -15.54 -4.41 -24.70
N HIS A 156 -16.82 -4.74 -24.91
CA HIS A 156 -17.91 -4.32 -24.03
C HIS A 156 -17.74 -4.91 -22.63
N GLN A 157 -17.45 -6.21 -22.52
CA GLN A 157 -17.19 -6.85 -21.23
C GLN A 157 -15.99 -6.24 -20.51
N LEU A 158 -14.91 -5.92 -21.23
CA LEU A 158 -13.75 -5.23 -20.66
C LEU A 158 -14.10 -3.81 -20.20
N ILE A 159 -14.90 -3.07 -20.97
CA ILE A 159 -15.39 -1.75 -20.56
C ILE A 159 -16.19 -1.85 -19.26
N ASP A 160 -17.11 -2.82 -19.16
CA ASP A 160 -17.91 -3.03 -17.95
C ASP A 160 -17.05 -3.36 -16.74
N MET A 161 -16.04 -4.23 -16.90
CA MET A 161 -15.07 -4.52 -15.84
C MET A 161 -14.25 -3.29 -15.43
N THR A 162 -13.83 -2.46 -16.39
CA THR A 162 -13.10 -1.21 -16.06
C THR A 162 -14.01 -0.18 -15.39
N LEU A 163 -15.29 -0.16 -15.72
CA LEU A 163 -16.29 0.70 -15.10
C LEU A 163 -16.49 0.28 -13.63
N ASP A 164 -16.64 -1.01 -13.38
CA ASP A 164 -16.79 -1.58 -12.04
C ASP A 164 -15.54 -1.33 -11.18
N GLN A 165 -14.35 -1.52 -11.77
CA GLN A 165 -13.09 -1.17 -11.12
C GLN A 165 -12.99 0.33 -10.81
N ALA A 166 -13.46 1.21 -11.71
CA ALA A 166 -13.48 2.65 -11.47
C ALA A 166 -14.46 3.04 -10.34
N TYR A 167 -15.60 2.35 -10.23
CA TYR A 167 -16.52 2.52 -9.10
C TYR A 167 -15.91 2.07 -7.77
N ALA A 168 -15.21 0.93 -7.75
CA ALA A 168 -14.50 0.46 -6.57
C ALA A 168 -13.40 1.45 -6.12
N VAL A 169 -12.61 1.97 -7.06
CA VAL A 169 -11.59 3.00 -6.76
C VAL A 169 -12.23 4.29 -6.24
N ARG A 170 -13.38 4.71 -6.78
CA ARG A 170 -14.10 5.87 -6.27
C ARG A 170 -14.56 5.67 -4.82
N GLN A 171 -15.06 4.47 -4.49
CA GLN A 171 -15.45 4.14 -3.12
C GLN A 171 -14.24 4.16 -2.18
N ASP A 172 -13.13 3.52 -2.57
CA ASP A 172 -11.88 3.53 -1.81
C ASP A 172 -11.36 4.96 -1.56
N LEU A 173 -11.47 5.85 -2.56
CA LEU A 173 -11.07 7.26 -2.42
C LEU A 173 -12.00 8.04 -1.47
N ASP A 174 -13.30 7.74 -1.44
CA ASP A 174 -14.23 8.38 -0.52
C ASP A 174 -14.04 7.88 0.92
N GLU A 175 -13.75 6.59 1.09
CA GLU A 175 -13.33 6.02 2.37
C GLU A 175 -12.01 6.65 2.85
N GLN A 176 -11.01 6.80 1.97
CA GLN A 176 -9.75 7.51 2.28
C GLN A 176 -9.99 8.98 2.65
N ARG A 177 -10.89 9.67 1.94
CA ARG A 177 -11.30 11.05 2.27
C ARG A 177 -11.90 11.11 3.67
N SER A 178 -12.76 10.17 4.03
CA SER A 178 -13.36 10.09 5.36
C SER A 178 -12.30 9.89 6.45
N MET A 179 -11.28 9.07 6.19
CA MET A 179 -10.15 8.86 7.09
C MET A 179 -9.30 10.13 7.23
N LEU A 180 -9.02 10.84 6.14
CA LEU A 180 -8.30 12.12 6.18
C LEU A 180 -9.05 13.18 6.98
N VAL A 181 -10.37 13.30 6.79
CA VAL A 181 -11.21 14.20 7.59
C VAL A 181 -11.16 13.82 9.07
N ARG A 182 -11.18 12.52 9.40
CA ARG A 182 -11.05 12.04 10.78
C ARG A 182 -9.68 12.39 11.38
N SER A 183 -8.61 12.24 10.62
CA SER A 183 -7.25 12.63 11.01
C SER A 183 -7.09 14.14 11.20
N LEU A 184 -7.68 14.95 10.32
CA LEU A 184 -7.70 16.41 10.44
C LEU A 184 -8.51 16.86 11.67
N ASN A 185 -9.64 16.22 11.95
CA ASN A 185 -10.42 16.48 13.16
C ASN A 185 -9.66 16.11 14.44
N VAL A 186 -8.89 15.01 14.43
CA VAL A 186 -7.99 14.66 15.54
C VAL A 186 -6.91 15.74 15.73
N LEU A 187 -6.28 16.22 14.65
CA LEU A 187 -5.35 17.37 14.74
C LEU A 187 -6.05 18.60 15.33
N GLY A 188 -7.26 18.93 14.88
CA GLY A 188 -8.06 20.03 15.43
C GLY A 188 -8.32 19.88 16.93
N HIS A 189 -8.71 18.67 17.37
CA HIS A 189 -8.91 18.37 18.79
C HIS A 189 -7.62 18.36 19.62
N VAL A 190 -6.49 17.92 19.05
CA VAL A 190 -5.16 18.03 19.68
C VAL A 190 -4.77 19.50 19.82
N THR A 191 -5.07 20.34 18.82
CA THR A 191 -4.84 21.79 18.89
C THR A 191 -5.69 22.44 19.97
N GLN A 192 -6.93 21.98 20.17
CA GLN A 192 -7.82 22.44 21.26
C GLN A 192 -7.44 21.91 22.65
N ARG A 193 -6.78 20.75 22.73
CA ARG A 193 -6.28 20.12 23.97
C ARG A 193 -4.85 20.56 24.34
N ILE A 194 -4.15 21.31 23.47
CA ILE A 194 -2.89 22.00 23.77
C ILE A 194 -3.12 23.54 23.88
N PRO A 195 -3.98 24.04 24.78
CA PRO A 195 -3.94 25.44 25.15
C PRO A 195 -2.74 25.63 26.10
N GLY A 196 -1.57 26.02 25.58
CA GLY A 196 -0.42 26.26 26.46
C GLY A 196 0.97 26.24 25.83
N MET A 197 1.08 26.04 24.51
CA MET A 197 2.40 26.05 23.87
C MET A 197 3.08 27.43 24.00
N ASN A 198 2.32 28.54 23.98
CA ASN A 198 2.85 29.87 24.27
C ASN A 198 3.47 30.00 25.68
N TYR A 199 2.97 29.27 26.68
CA TYR A 199 3.54 29.31 28.04
C TYR A 199 4.82 28.48 28.13
N ILE A 200 4.87 27.32 27.48
CA ILE A 200 6.03 26.42 27.48
C ILE A 200 7.16 26.99 26.62
N LEU A 201 6.85 27.59 25.47
CA LEU A 201 7.83 28.26 24.58
C LEU A 201 8.46 29.49 25.26
N ARG A 202 7.66 30.27 26.01
CA ARG A 202 8.14 31.41 26.80
C ARG A 202 9.00 30.99 28.01
N LYS A 203 8.74 29.82 28.59
CA LYS A 203 9.52 29.28 29.73
C LYS A 203 10.87 28.70 29.29
N ILE A 204 10.98 28.23 28.04
CA ILE A 204 12.23 27.73 27.44
C ILE A 204 13.21 28.86 27.09
N GLY A 205 12.72 30.02 26.62
CA GLY A 205 13.58 31.18 26.31
C GLY A 205 14.13 31.91 27.54
N TYR A 206 13.47 31.80 28.69
CA TYR A 206 13.75 32.67 29.84
C TYR A 206 15.05 32.34 30.60
N ARG A 207 15.53 31.08 30.57
CA ARG A 207 16.84 30.74 31.16
C ARG A 207 18.00 31.32 30.36
N ARG A 208 17.94 31.26 29.02
CA ARG A 208 18.99 31.78 28.13
C ARG A 208 19.06 33.30 28.12
N SER A 209 17.91 33.99 28.20
CA SER A 209 17.88 35.46 28.28
C SER A 209 18.40 36.01 29.61
N ARG A 210 18.27 35.28 30.72
CA ARG A 210 18.83 35.70 32.02
C ARG A 210 20.34 35.68 32.02
N ASP A 211 20.96 34.62 31.54
CA ASP A 211 22.42 34.51 31.48
C ASP A 211 23.02 35.58 30.56
N GLN A 212 22.36 35.88 29.43
CA GLN A 212 22.79 36.94 28.53
C GLN A 212 22.64 38.35 29.13
N LEU A 213 21.59 38.58 29.93
CA LEU A 213 21.40 39.87 30.62
C LEU A 213 22.45 40.07 31.72
N ILE A 214 22.75 39.03 32.51
CA ILE A 214 23.82 39.07 33.52
C ILE A 214 25.18 39.34 32.84
N LEU A 215 25.52 38.60 31.79
CA LEU A 215 26.77 38.79 31.05
C LEU A 215 26.89 40.23 30.50
N ALA A 216 25.83 40.76 29.88
CA ALA A 216 25.82 42.13 29.34
C ALA A 216 26.02 43.18 30.44
N THR A 217 25.38 43.01 31.61
CA THR A 217 25.57 43.93 32.74
C THR A 217 27.00 43.91 33.29
N VAL A 218 27.61 42.74 33.42
CA VAL A 218 29.01 42.61 33.89
C VAL A 218 29.97 43.29 32.93
N VAL A 219 29.80 43.08 31.62
CA VAL A 219 30.63 43.73 30.60
C VAL A 219 30.46 45.25 30.63
N ALA A 220 29.24 45.75 30.75
CA ALA A 220 28.96 47.19 30.83
C ALA A 220 29.62 47.85 32.06
N VAL A 221 29.53 47.21 33.24
CA VAL A 221 30.18 47.71 34.47
C VAL A 221 31.69 47.70 34.33
N CYS A 222 32.27 46.65 33.75
CA CYS A 222 33.70 46.54 33.54
C CYS A 222 34.22 47.64 32.59
N LEU A 223 33.51 47.89 31.48
CA LEU A 223 33.83 48.98 30.56
C LEU A 223 33.70 50.36 31.23
N PHE A 224 32.67 50.57 32.05
CA PHE A 224 32.48 51.83 32.77
C PHE A 224 33.65 52.13 33.71
N ILE A 225 34.09 51.13 34.49
CA ILE A 225 35.25 51.26 35.39
C ILE A 225 36.52 51.56 34.60
N LEU A 226 36.75 50.88 33.47
CA LEU A 226 37.93 51.10 32.63
C LEU A 226 37.96 52.51 32.03
N VAL A 227 36.83 53.02 31.56
CA VAL A 227 36.72 54.40 31.05
C VAL A 227 36.99 55.40 32.17
N TRP A 228 36.43 55.17 33.37
CA TRP A 228 36.66 56.03 34.52
C TRP A 228 38.13 56.05 34.95
N TYR A 229 38.80 54.90 34.96
CA TYR A 229 40.22 54.78 35.29
C TYR A 229 41.16 55.37 34.24
N LYS A 230 40.75 55.40 32.97
CA LYS A 230 41.56 55.98 31.89
C LYS A 230 41.33 57.48 31.69
N LEU A 231 40.17 57.99 32.11
CA LEU A 231 39.79 59.39 31.92
C LEU A 231 39.97 60.24 33.19
N GLY A 232 39.99 59.62 34.37
CA GLY A 232 40.42 60.23 35.64
C GLY A 232 41.88 59.97 35.91
#